data_AF-A0A7D5GMZ2-F1
#
_entry.id   AF-A0A7D5GMZ2-F1
#
_cell.length_a   1.000
_cell.length_b   1.000
_cell.length_c   1.000
_cell.angle_alpha   90.00
_cell.angle_beta   90.00
_cell.angle_gamma   90.00
#
_symmetry.space_group_name_H-M   'P 1'
#
loop_
_entity.id
_entity.type
_entity.pdbx_description
1 polymer ?
#
loop_
_entity_poly.entity_id
_entity_poly.type
_entity_poly.pdbx_seq_one_letter_code
_entity_poly.pdbx_strand_id
1 'polypeptide(L)'
;MATTTDETASDIAGGIDLTTRVRRRILPALHRIKEPLGGYAICRQHPDEYVGTVRRPLSGVRSTLDGMDFDPEPIASLKVHDDGRLSAGSWVRRESSLATWQLHVALFRTGGSTGAVDVFAHREYSWLRHPYKHYTREGWDVHSGVERMRSLLSDHDVSFRIE
;
A
#
# COMPACT_ATOMS: atom_id res chain seq x y z
N MET A 1 14.81 -32.87 21.53
CA MET A 1 13.42 -32.46 21.29
C MET A 1 13.46 -31.11 20.61
N ALA A 2 12.94 -31.04 19.40
CA ALA A 2 13.37 -30.13 18.34
C ALA A 2 12.47 -28.88 18.20
N THR A 3 13.11 -27.80 17.73
CA THR A 3 12.60 -26.76 16.83
C THR A 3 11.42 -25.90 17.30
N THR A 4 11.71 -24.72 17.86
CA THR A 4 10.72 -23.61 18.02
C THR A 4 11.30 -22.25 17.60
N THR A 5 12.31 -22.25 16.71
CA THR A 5 12.99 -21.01 16.30
C THR A 5 12.90 -20.74 14.80
N ASP A 6 12.25 -21.62 14.02
CA ASP A 6 12.24 -21.54 12.55
C ASP A 6 10.93 -20.96 11.98
N GLU A 7 9.79 -21.09 12.68
CA GLU A 7 8.49 -20.58 12.21
C GLU A 7 8.39 -19.04 12.26
N THR A 8 9.01 -18.40 13.26
CA THR A 8 9.00 -16.93 13.39
C THR A 8 9.90 -16.23 12.39
N ALA A 9 10.98 -16.87 11.93
CA ALA A 9 11.88 -16.32 10.93
C ALA A 9 11.25 -16.35 9.52
N SER A 10 10.51 -17.43 9.20
CA SER A 10 9.78 -17.58 7.93
C SER A 10 8.63 -16.56 7.80
N ASP A 11 7.92 -16.27 8.90
CA ASP A 11 6.87 -15.25 8.96
C ASP A 11 7.40 -13.80 8.91
N ILE A 12 8.69 -13.59 9.16
CA ILE A 12 9.37 -12.29 9.02
C ILE A 12 9.93 -12.11 7.60
N ALA A 13 10.33 -13.19 6.92
CA ALA A 13 10.85 -13.13 5.55
C ALA A 13 9.75 -12.95 4.47
N GLY A 14 8.49 -13.32 4.79
CA GLY A 14 7.34 -13.24 3.87
C GLY A 14 6.08 -12.57 4.42
N GLY A 15 6.08 -12.10 5.67
CA GLY A 15 4.92 -11.51 6.33
C GLY A 15 4.68 -10.02 6.03
N ILE A 16 3.49 -9.53 6.39
CA ILE A 16 3.21 -8.08 6.45
C ILE A 16 4.02 -7.44 7.59
N ASP A 17 4.43 -6.18 7.44
CA ASP A 17 5.18 -5.46 8.48
C ASP A 17 4.33 -5.11 9.69
N LEU A 18 5.01 -4.67 10.76
CA LEU A 18 4.37 -4.29 12.01
C LEU A 18 3.33 -3.18 11.83
N THR A 19 3.62 -2.11 11.09
CA THR A 19 2.67 -1.02 10.83
C THR A 19 1.41 -1.56 10.15
N THR A 20 1.56 -2.40 9.13
CA THR A 20 0.42 -3.04 8.45
C THR A 20 -0.34 -4.00 9.37
N ARG A 21 0.35 -4.81 10.20
CA ARG A 21 -0.31 -5.71 11.18
C ARG A 21 -1.16 -4.91 12.17
N VAL A 22 -0.60 -3.84 12.72
CA VAL A 22 -1.28 -2.95 13.66
C VAL A 22 -2.49 -2.29 12.98
N ARG A 23 -2.31 -1.76 11.76
CA ARG A 23 -3.40 -1.17 10.95
C ARG A 23 -4.53 -2.17 10.72
N ARG A 24 -4.23 -3.40 10.30
CA ARG A 24 -5.23 -4.46 10.09
C ARG A 24 -5.98 -4.84 11.37
N ARG A 25 -5.34 -4.72 12.54
CA ARG A 25 -5.95 -5.03 13.84
C ARG A 25 -6.84 -3.89 14.35
N ILE A 26 -6.44 -2.64 14.19
CA ILE A 26 -7.05 -1.48 14.83
C ILE A 26 -8.08 -0.79 13.93
N LEU A 27 -7.77 -0.61 12.64
CA LEU A 27 -8.61 0.17 11.73
C LEU A 27 -10.05 -0.37 11.57
N PRO A 28 -10.33 -1.69 11.61
CA PRO A 28 -11.71 -2.18 11.61
C PRO A 28 -12.55 -1.72 12.81
N ALA A 29 -11.95 -1.66 14.01
CA ALA A 29 -12.65 -1.15 15.18
C ALA A 29 -12.90 0.36 15.07
N LEU A 30 -11.88 1.11 14.64
CA LEU A 30 -12.01 2.56 14.39
C LEU A 30 -13.04 2.86 13.30
N HIS A 31 -13.12 2.04 12.26
CA HIS A 31 -14.09 2.23 11.18
C HIS A 31 -15.52 2.14 11.69
N ARG A 32 -15.85 1.11 12.47
CA ARG A 32 -17.19 0.95 13.06
C ARG A 32 -17.61 2.12 13.95
N ILE A 33 -16.66 2.80 14.58
CA ILE A 33 -16.91 3.99 15.41
C ILE A 33 -17.13 5.23 14.54
N LYS A 34 -16.34 5.39 13.46
CA LYS A 34 -16.37 6.57 12.59
C LYS A 34 -17.49 6.55 11.54
N GLU A 35 -17.86 5.37 11.07
CA GLU A 35 -18.84 5.17 9.99
C GLU A 35 -20.20 5.82 10.28
N PRO A 36 -20.80 5.70 11.50
CA PRO A 36 -22.04 6.39 11.83
C PRO A 36 -21.95 7.93 11.81
N LEU A 37 -20.73 8.47 11.88
CA LEU A 37 -20.44 9.90 11.85
C LEU A 37 -20.00 10.39 10.46
N GLY A 38 -20.15 9.56 9.42
CA GLY A 38 -19.73 9.86 8.05
C GLY A 38 -18.23 9.74 7.80
N GLY A 39 -17.46 9.19 8.76
CA GLY A 39 -16.02 8.96 8.61
C GLY A 39 -15.69 7.52 8.21
N TYR A 40 -14.48 7.30 7.67
CA TYR A 40 -14.04 5.96 7.27
C TYR A 40 -12.58 5.70 7.66
N ALA A 41 -12.29 4.45 8.00
CA ALA A 41 -10.92 3.96 8.26
C ALA A 41 -10.59 2.71 7.42
N ILE A 42 -11.60 2.15 6.76
CA ILE A 42 -11.51 1.11 5.74
C ILE A 42 -12.17 1.68 4.48
N CYS A 43 -11.62 1.39 3.30
CA CYS A 43 -12.33 1.65 2.06
C CYS A 43 -12.02 0.62 0.98
N ARG A 44 -12.87 0.53 -0.04
CA ARG A 44 -12.60 -0.31 -1.21
C ARG A 44 -11.47 0.28 -2.05
N GLN A 45 -10.62 -0.60 -2.56
CA GLN A 45 -9.60 -0.28 -3.54
C GLN A 45 -10.30 -0.02 -4.88
N HIS A 46 -9.97 1.09 -5.55
CA HIS A 46 -10.54 1.38 -6.87
C HIS A 46 -9.77 0.60 -7.94
N PRO A 47 -10.43 -0.05 -8.91
CA PRO A 47 -9.76 -0.83 -9.96
C PRO A 47 -8.88 0.04 -10.87
N ASP A 48 -9.29 1.28 -11.18
CA ASP A 48 -8.49 2.19 -12.01
C ASP A 48 -7.14 2.57 -11.38
N GLU A 49 -6.96 2.40 -10.07
CA GLU A 49 -5.67 2.60 -9.39
C GLU A 49 -4.67 1.47 -9.70
N TYR A 50 -5.07 0.42 -10.42
CA TYR A 50 -4.22 -0.74 -10.69
C TYR A 50 -3.02 -0.39 -11.58
N VAL A 51 -1.83 -0.55 -11.02
CA VAL A 51 -0.55 -0.35 -11.70
C VAL A 51 -0.18 -1.61 -12.47
N GLY A 52 -0.28 -2.76 -11.80
CA GLY A 52 0.12 -4.06 -12.32
C GLY A 52 0.51 -5.04 -11.22
N THR A 53 0.71 -6.29 -11.60
CA THR A 53 1.21 -7.34 -10.71
C THR A 53 2.71 -7.52 -10.87
N VAL A 54 3.45 -7.32 -9.78
CA VAL A 54 4.90 -7.53 -9.71
C VAL A 54 5.16 -8.96 -9.27
N ARG A 55 5.93 -9.71 -10.07
CA ARG A 55 6.28 -11.12 -9.81
C ARG A 55 7.45 -11.26 -8.83
N ARG A 56 7.32 -10.64 -7.66
CA ARG A 56 8.28 -10.71 -6.55
C ARG A 56 7.51 -10.92 -5.24
N PRO A 57 8.10 -11.59 -4.24
CA PRO A 57 7.52 -11.65 -2.90
C PRO A 57 7.30 -10.24 -2.32
N LEU A 58 6.36 -10.12 -1.39
CA LEU A 58 6.05 -8.85 -0.72
C LEU A 58 7.30 -8.15 -0.17
N SER A 59 8.21 -8.88 0.47
CA SER A 59 9.48 -8.33 0.96
C SER A 59 10.32 -7.71 -0.16
N GLY A 60 10.44 -8.39 -1.31
CA GLY A 60 11.15 -7.86 -2.48
C GLY A 60 10.50 -6.60 -3.07
N VAL A 61 9.16 -6.54 -3.11
CA VAL A 61 8.46 -5.32 -3.57
C VAL A 61 8.68 -4.15 -2.60
N ARG A 62 8.68 -4.41 -1.29
CA ARG A 62 8.97 -3.37 -0.29
C ARG A 62 10.39 -2.84 -0.39
N SER A 63 11.38 -3.72 -0.54
CA SER A 63 12.78 -3.29 -0.76
C SER A 63 12.93 -2.48 -2.05
N THR A 64 12.15 -2.82 -3.08
CA THR A 64 12.12 -2.05 -4.32
C THR A 64 11.54 -0.65 -4.09
N LEU A 65 10.43 -0.53 -3.34
CA LEU A 65 9.81 0.75 -2.99
C LEU A 65 10.73 1.62 -2.13
N ASP A 66 11.38 1.02 -1.13
CA ASP A 66 12.37 1.68 -0.27
C ASP A 66 13.52 2.26 -1.11
N GLY A 67 14.06 1.48 -2.05
CA GLY A 67 15.07 1.94 -3.00
C GLY A 67 14.60 2.99 -4.03
N MET A 68 13.30 3.28 -4.08
CA MET A 68 12.68 4.36 -4.87
C MET A 68 12.26 5.56 -4.00
N ASP A 69 12.77 5.64 -2.76
CA ASP A 69 12.47 6.68 -1.75
C ASP A 69 10.99 6.71 -1.30
N PHE A 70 10.34 5.54 -1.22
CA PHE A 70 9.03 5.42 -0.59
C PHE A 70 9.17 5.13 0.92
N ASP A 71 8.35 5.81 1.71
CA ASP A 71 8.18 5.54 3.13
C ASP A 71 6.88 4.77 3.40
N PRO A 72 6.82 3.89 4.42
CA PRO A 72 5.56 3.34 4.89
C PRO A 72 4.60 4.44 5.38
N GLU A 73 3.32 4.37 5.00
CA GLU A 73 2.31 5.33 5.43
C GLU A 73 1.41 4.74 6.54
N PRO A 74 1.54 5.22 7.79
CA PRO A 74 0.80 4.65 8.92
C PRO A 74 -0.66 5.09 8.98
N ILE A 75 -0.99 6.28 8.44
CA ILE A 75 -2.29 6.91 8.62
C ILE A 75 -3.30 6.62 7.49
N ALA A 76 -2.88 5.92 6.43
CA ALA A 76 -3.76 5.56 5.33
C ALA A 76 -4.89 4.63 5.80
N SER A 77 -6.08 4.83 5.23
CA SER A 77 -7.18 3.88 5.38
C SER A 77 -6.77 2.46 4.96
N LEU A 78 -7.31 1.44 5.61
CA LEU A 78 -7.06 0.05 5.22
C LEU A 78 -7.85 -0.24 3.94
N LYS A 79 -7.13 -0.55 2.84
CA LYS A 79 -7.77 -0.83 1.56
C LYS A 79 -8.22 -2.28 1.49
N VAL A 80 -9.41 -2.49 0.94
CA VAL A 80 -10.00 -3.82 0.70
C VAL A 80 -10.12 -4.00 -0.81
N HIS A 81 -9.48 -5.04 -1.34
CA HIS A 81 -9.59 -5.43 -2.73
C HIS A 81 -10.98 -6.03 -3.01
N ASP A 82 -11.42 -6.04 -4.26
CA ASP A 82 -12.77 -6.51 -4.62
C ASP A 82 -13.01 -8.00 -4.30
N ASP A 83 -11.95 -8.81 -4.26
CA ASP A 83 -11.98 -10.21 -3.82
C ASP A 83 -11.90 -10.40 -2.29
N GLY A 84 -11.95 -9.30 -1.52
CA GLY A 84 -11.92 -9.30 -0.06
C GLY A 84 -10.52 -9.31 0.57
N ARG A 85 -9.44 -9.39 -0.23
CA ARG A 85 -8.07 -9.28 0.32
C ARG A 85 -7.86 -7.90 0.95
N LEU A 86 -7.20 -7.87 2.11
CA LEU A 86 -6.78 -6.63 2.75
C LEU A 86 -5.43 -6.17 2.21
N SER A 87 -5.20 -4.86 2.16
CA SER A 87 -3.89 -4.30 1.78
C SER A 87 -2.79 -4.82 2.71
N ALA A 88 -1.69 -5.25 2.11
CA ALA A 88 -0.48 -5.77 2.73
C ALA A 88 0.62 -4.71 2.91
N GLY A 89 0.36 -3.47 2.46
CA GLY A 89 1.20 -2.30 2.70
C GLY A 89 0.55 -1.02 2.17
N SER A 90 0.83 0.12 2.81
CA SER A 90 0.67 1.48 2.25
C SER A 90 2.03 2.15 2.26
N TRP A 91 2.38 2.75 1.13
CA TRP A 91 3.67 3.38 0.90
C TRP A 91 3.51 4.68 0.16
N VAL A 92 4.36 5.66 0.47
CA VAL A 92 4.24 6.99 -0.10
C VAL A 92 5.59 7.57 -0.45
N ARG A 93 5.66 8.19 -1.63
CA ARG A 93 6.83 8.93 -2.08
C ARG A 93 6.49 10.41 -2.19
N ARG A 94 7.42 11.24 -1.74
CA ARG A 94 7.32 12.72 -1.78
C ARG A 94 8.64 13.30 -2.24
N GLU A 95 8.59 14.44 -2.91
CA GLU A 95 9.81 15.18 -3.29
C GLU A 95 10.49 15.83 -2.09
N SER A 96 9.74 16.11 -1.02
CA SER A 96 10.23 16.59 0.28
C SER A 96 9.20 16.29 1.38
N SER A 97 9.60 16.35 2.65
CA SER A 97 8.73 16.03 3.78
C SER A 97 7.42 16.83 3.80
N LEU A 98 7.47 18.10 3.36
CA LEU A 98 6.32 19.00 3.28
C LEU A 98 5.92 19.29 1.82
N ALA A 99 6.16 18.36 0.90
CA ALA A 99 5.62 18.46 -0.45
C ALA A 99 4.08 18.51 -0.38
N THR A 100 3.45 19.29 -1.28
CA THR A 100 1.98 19.37 -1.36
C THR A 100 1.37 18.05 -1.80
N TRP A 101 2.05 17.31 -2.67
CA TRP A 101 1.57 16.09 -3.29
C TRP A 101 2.40 14.90 -2.85
N GLN A 102 1.77 13.72 -2.80
CA GLN A 102 2.42 12.44 -2.60
C GLN A 102 1.92 11.45 -3.66
N LEU A 103 2.79 10.52 -4.04
CA LEU A 103 2.40 9.32 -4.76
C LEU A 103 2.17 8.23 -3.72
N HIS A 104 0.95 7.72 -3.62
CA HIS A 104 0.61 6.65 -2.69
C HIS A 104 0.44 5.34 -3.44
N VAL A 105 0.96 4.29 -2.83
CA VAL A 105 0.97 2.92 -3.32
C VAL A 105 0.35 2.00 -2.26
N ALA A 106 -0.66 1.23 -2.68
CA ALA A 106 -1.23 0.14 -1.91
C ALA A 106 -0.79 -1.22 -2.49
N LEU A 107 -0.42 -2.15 -1.61
CA LEU A 107 0.07 -3.48 -2.00
C LEU A 107 -0.93 -4.56 -1.59
N PHE A 108 -1.17 -5.57 -2.43
CA PHE A 108 -1.96 -6.74 -2.10
C PHE A 108 -1.21 -8.02 -2.47
N ARG A 109 -1.11 -8.99 -1.54
CA ARG A 109 -0.49 -10.29 -1.85
C ARG A 109 -1.41 -11.09 -2.75
N THR A 110 -0.89 -11.65 -3.83
CA THR A 110 -1.59 -12.67 -4.63
C THR A 110 -1.47 -14.03 -3.91
N GLY A 111 -2.50 -14.88 -4.01
CA GLY A 111 -2.56 -16.17 -3.30
C GLY A 111 -1.69 -17.29 -3.89
N GLY A 112 -0.68 -16.98 -4.71
CA GLY A 112 0.14 -17.96 -5.42
C GLY A 112 1.46 -18.32 -4.72
N SER A 113 2.02 -19.48 -5.06
CA SER A 113 3.26 -20.05 -4.47
C SER A 113 4.51 -19.20 -4.65
N THR A 114 4.56 -18.34 -5.68
CA THR A 114 5.69 -17.42 -5.94
C THR A 114 5.55 -16.08 -5.21
N GLY A 115 4.42 -15.82 -4.53
CA GLY A 115 4.23 -14.65 -3.69
C GLY A 115 4.11 -13.31 -4.42
N ALA A 116 3.57 -13.26 -5.65
CA ALA A 116 3.44 -12.01 -6.41
C ALA A 116 2.55 -10.98 -5.70
N VAL A 117 2.67 -9.70 -6.08
CA VAL A 117 1.99 -8.58 -5.42
C VAL A 117 1.29 -7.71 -6.45
N ASP A 118 0.01 -7.45 -6.22
CA ASP A 118 -0.74 -6.45 -6.96
C ASP A 118 -0.42 -5.08 -6.39
N VAL A 119 -0.06 -4.15 -7.27
CA VAL A 119 0.32 -2.78 -6.94
C VAL A 119 -0.78 -1.86 -7.44
N PHE A 120 -1.23 -0.97 -6.56
CA PHE A 120 -2.18 0.10 -6.87
C PHE A 120 -1.55 1.44 -6.52
N ALA A 121 -1.83 2.48 -7.30
CA ALA A 121 -1.31 3.81 -7.05
C ALA A 121 -2.28 4.91 -7.43
N HIS A 122 -2.15 6.03 -6.75
CA HIS A 122 -2.78 7.30 -7.10
C HIS A 122 -1.91 8.44 -6.56
N ARG A 123 -2.09 9.62 -7.14
CA ARG A 123 -1.51 10.86 -6.64
C ARG A 123 -2.54 11.58 -5.78
N GLU A 124 -2.12 12.06 -4.63
CA GLU A 124 -3.01 12.71 -3.66
C GLU A 124 -2.28 13.81 -2.89
N TYR A 125 -3.03 14.60 -2.14
CA TYR A 125 -2.44 15.55 -1.20
C TYR A 125 -1.65 14.83 -0.12
N SER A 126 -0.45 15.34 0.18
CA SER A 126 0.38 14.87 1.28
C SER A 126 -0.33 15.05 2.60
N TRP A 127 -0.56 13.96 3.34
CA TRP A 127 -1.17 14.08 4.67
C TRP A 127 -0.34 14.87 5.69
N LEU A 128 0.99 14.93 5.52
CA LEU A 128 1.85 15.69 6.42
C LEU A 128 1.59 17.20 6.31
N ARG A 129 1.24 17.68 5.12
CA ARG A 129 1.00 19.11 4.84
C ARG A 129 -0.48 19.47 4.74
N HIS A 130 -1.30 18.55 4.23
CA HIS A 130 -2.70 18.76 3.92
C HIS A 130 -3.56 17.56 4.42
N PRO A 131 -3.55 17.26 5.73
CA PRO A 131 -4.21 16.07 6.28
C PRO A 131 -5.71 16.02 6.01
N TYR A 132 -6.39 17.18 6.04
CA TYR A 132 -7.82 17.26 5.73
C TYR A 132 -8.11 16.92 4.26
N LYS A 133 -7.36 17.53 3.33
CA LYS A 133 -7.54 17.30 1.88
C LYS A 133 -7.22 15.86 1.47
N HIS A 134 -6.18 15.29 2.09
CA HIS A 134 -5.85 13.87 1.97
C HIS A 134 -7.05 12.99 2.38
N TYR A 135 -7.61 13.25 3.56
CA TYR A 135 -8.72 12.47 4.09
C TYR A 135 -10.02 12.61 3.26
N THR A 136 -10.30 13.79 2.72
CA THR A 136 -11.48 14.03 1.86
C THR A 136 -11.28 13.61 0.41
N ARG A 137 -10.09 13.05 0.06
CA ARG A 137 -9.71 12.66 -1.31
C ARG A 137 -9.79 13.82 -2.31
N GLU A 138 -9.58 15.05 -1.85
CA GLU A 138 -9.47 16.19 -2.76
C GLU A 138 -8.24 15.98 -3.67
N GLY A 139 -8.36 16.29 -4.97
CA GLY A 139 -7.24 16.15 -5.90
C GLY A 139 -6.73 14.72 -6.09
N TRP A 140 -7.58 13.71 -5.81
CA TRP A 140 -7.28 12.30 -6.05
C TRP A 140 -7.15 12.02 -7.54
N ASP A 141 -5.91 11.85 -7.99
CA ASP A 141 -5.58 11.67 -9.40
C ASP A 141 -5.01 10.27 -9.62
N VAL A 142 -5.89 9.40 -10.10
CA VAL A 142 -5.59 7.98 -10.36
C VAL A 142 -4.67 7.84 -11.56
N HIS A 143 -4.99 8.50 -12.67
CA HIS A 143 -4.27 8.34 -13.93
C HIS A 143 -2.80 8.73 -13.80
N SER A 144 -2.53 9.94 -13.28
CA SER A 144 -1.13 10.37 -13.13
C SER A 144 -0.37 9.55 -12.09
N GLY A 145 -1.07 9.06 -11.05
CA GLY A 145 -0.48 8.17 -10.06
C GLY A 145 -0.05 6.82 -10.64
N VAL A 146 -0.93 6.19 -11.41
CA VAL A 146 -0.64 4.92 -12.09
C VAL A 146 0.49 5.09 -13.10
N GLU A 147 0.41 6.09 -13.97
CA GLU A 147 1.45 6.38 -14.96
C GLU A 147 2.81 6.63 -14.30
N ARG A 148 2.84 7.45 -13.24
CA ARG A 148 4.07 7.74 -12.52
C ARG A 148 4.65 6.50 -11.85
N MET A 149 3.81 5.66 -11.23
CA MET A 149 4.28 4.42 -10.62
C MET A 149 4.83 3.44 -11.66
N ARG A 150 4.18 3.30 -12.83
CA ARG A 150 4.68 2.48 -13.93
C ARG A 150 6.03 2.98 -14.44
N SER A 151 6.18 4.29 -14.62
CA SER A 151 7.48 4.91 -14.98
C SER A 151 8.55 4.57 -13.94
N LEU A 152 8.29 4.73 -12.64
CA LEU A 152 9.25 4.39 -11.60
C LEU A 152 9.63 2.90 -11.60
N LEU A 153 8.68 2.00 -11.79
CA LEU A 153 8.97 0.57 -11.91
C LEU A 153 9.86 0.28 -13.13
N SER A 154 9.55 0.88 -14.28
CA SER A 154 10.35 0.72 -15.50
C SER A 154 11.75 1.30 -15.38
N ASP A 155 11.89 2.50 -14.79
CA ASP A 155 13.17 3.19 -14.60
C ASP A 155 14.12 2.43 -13.65
N HIS A 156 13.56 1.56 -12.80
CA HIS A 156 14.30 0.69 -11.86
C HIS A 156 14.33 -0.79 -12.30
N ASP A 157 14.07 -1.09 -13.57
CA ASP A 157 14.09 -2.45 -14.15
C ASP A 157 13.19 -3.47 -13.41
N VAL A 158 12.05 -3.01 -12.92
CA VAL A 158 11.06 -3.84 -12.22
C VAL A 158 9.98 -4.27 -13.19
N SER A 159 10.00 -5.55 -13.58
CA SER A 159 8.96 -6.11 -14.45
C SER A 159 7.62 -6.26 -13.73
N PHE A 160 6.54 -5.81 -14.38
CA PHE A 160 5.15 -5.99 -13.93
C PHE A 160 4.27 -6.41 -15.12
N ARG A 161 3.10 -6.98 -14.82
CA ARG A 161 2.07 -7.32 -15.82
C ARG A 161 0.80 -6.53 -15.57
N ILE A 162 0.12 -6.17 -16.65
CA ILE A 162 -1.21 -5.59 -16.63
C ILE A 162 -2.11 -6.67 -17.21
N GLU A 163 -3.01 -7.22 -16.39
CA GLU A 163 -4.03 -8.20 -16.79
C GLU A 163 -5.40 -7.54 -16.80
#